data_AF-A0A834KWI9-F1
#
_entry.id   AF-A0A834KWI9-F1
#
_cell.length_a   1.000
_cell.length_b   1.000
_cell.length_c   1.000
_cell.angle_alpha   90.00
_cell.angle_beta   90.00
_cell.angle_gamma   90.00
#
_symmetry.space_group_name_H-M   'P 1'
#
loop_
_entity.id
_entity.type
_entity.pdbx_description
1 polymer ?
#
loop_
_entity_poly.entity_id
_entity_poly.type
_entity_poly.pdbx_seq_one_letter_code
_entity_poly.pdbx_strand_id
1 'polypeptide(L)'
;MDQAAHMNSISKACNEFKKQYDSCFHVWFSEKFLEGDKNDSTCAELLEVYQQCLKMCSELKKNYDACFNKWFAEKFLKGDTNDSMCASFLKIYKACVMEAMKEQNIELKEIEENHLGTEKEKRQPS
;
A
#
# COMPACT_ATOMS: atom_id res chain seq x y z
N MET A 1 -6.61 -27.54 -14.54
CA MET A 1 -7.56 -26.46 -14.87
C MET A 1 -7.58 -25.52 -13.68
N ASP A 2 -6.74 -24.51 -13.86
CA ASP A 2 -6.48 -23.25 -13.16
C ASP A 2 -6.99 -23.03 -11.73
N GLN A 3 -6.06 -23.14 -10.78
CA GLN A 3 -6.06 -22.28 -9.59
C GLN A 3 -5.71 -20.86 -10.06
N ALA A 4 -6.73 -20.10 -10.45
CA ALA A 4 -6.61 -18.66 -10.62
C ALA A 4 -5.91 -18.08 -9.39
N ALA A 5 -4.81 -17.37 -9.61
CA ALA A 5 -3.85 -16.96 -8.60
C ALA A 5 -4.54 -16.29 -7.41
N HIS A 6 -4.68 -17.04 -6.32
CA HIS A 6 -5.07 -16.52 -5.02
C HIS A 6 -3.95 -15.58 -4.55
N MET A 7 -4.09 -14.28 -4.84
CA MET A 7 -3.14 -13.26 -4.42
C MET A 7 -3.22 -13.12 -2.91
N ASN A 8 -2.12 -13.42 -2.22
CA ASN A 8 -2.01 -13.20 -0.79
C ASN A 8 -2.17 -11.71 -0.46
N SER A 9 -2.67 -11.42 0.72
CA SER A 9 -2.64 -10.07 1.26
C SER A 9 -1.19 -9.64 1.53
N ILE A 10 -0.95 -8.33 1.53
CA ILE A 10 0.34 -7.72 1.89
C ILE A 10 0.85 -8.23 3.25
N SER A 11 -0.03 -8.47 4.22
CA SER A 11 0.32 -9.12 5.48
C SER A 11 -0.22 -10.55 5.54
N LYS A 12 0.63 -11.51 5.94
CA LYS A 12 0.23 -12.92 6.07
C LYS A 12 -0.89 -13.12 7.10
N ALA A 13 -0.90 -12.32 8.17
CA ALA A 13 -1.96 -12.34 9.18
C ALA A 13 -3.35 -12.02 8.60
N CYS A 14 -3.38 -11.28 7.48
CA CYS A 14 -4.61 -10.89 6.80
C CYS A 14 -4.98 -11.80 5.63
N ASN A 15 -4.19 -12.84 5.32
CA ASN A 15 -4.45 -13.73 4.19
C ASN A 15 -5.81 -14.43 4.34
N GLU A 16 -6.17 -14.87 5.54
CA GLU A 16 -7.43 -15.55 5.79
C GLU A 16 -8.63 -14.62 5.54
N PHE A 17 -8.59 -13.41 6.08
CA PHE A 17 -9.63 -12.40 5.85
C PHE A 17 -9.72 -11.96 4.38
N LYS A 18 -8.58 -11.86 3.69
CA LYS A 18 -8.53 -11.63 2.23
C LYS A 18 -9.30 -12.71 1.48
N LYS A 19 -9.09 -14.00 1.80
CA LYS A 19 -9.77 -15.11 1.11
C LYS A 19 -11.28 -15.00 1.23
N GLN A 20 -11.74 -14.70 2.45
CA GLN A 20 -13.17 -14.61 2.75
C GLN A 20 -13.81 -13.44 1.99
N TYR A 21 -13.16 -12.28 1.99
CA TYR A 21 -13.60 -11.12 1.22
C TYR A 21 -13.60 -11.39 -0.29
N ASP A 22 -12.51 -11.93 -0.85
CA ASP A 22 -12.38 -12.20 -2.28
C ASP A 22 -13.44 -13.21 -2.76
N SER A 23 -13.68 -14.27 -1.98
CA SER A 23 -14.72 -15.26 -2.27
C SER A 23 -16.10 -14.61 -2.34
N CYS A 24 -16.46 -13.77 -1.35
CA CYS A 24 -17.71 -13.02 -1.36
C CYS A 24 -17.80 -12.08 -2.57
N PHE A 25 -16.73 -11.32 -2.82
CA PHE A 25 -16.65 -10.37 -3.93
C PHE A 25 -16.82 -11.07 -5.27
N HIS A 26 -16.21 -12.24 -5.49
CA HIS A 26 -16.34 -12.97 -6.74
C HIS A 26 -17.78 -13.45 -7.00
N VAL A 27 -18.48 -13.91 -5.97
CA VAL A 27 -19.91 -14.29 -6.08
C VAL A 27 -20.77 -13.07 -6.39
N TRP A 28 -20.64 -12.01 -5.58
CA TRP A 28 -21.37 -10.77 -5.79
C TRP A 28 -21.11 -10.16 -7.17
N PHE A 29 -19.85 -10.14 -7.60
CA PHE A 29 -19.46 -9.60 -8.90
C PHE A 29 -20.12 -10.40 -10.03
N SER A 30 -20.08 -11.73 -9.95
CA SER A 30 -20.60 -12.60 -11.01
C SER A 30 -22.13 -12.62 -11.08
N GLU A 31 -22.81 -12.60 -9.93
CA GLU A 31 -24.26 -12.83 -9.85
C GLU A 31 -25.09 -11.55 -9.68
N LYS A 32 -24.52 -10.45 -9.18
CA LYS A 32 -25.26 -9.22 -8.84
C LYS A 32 -24.77 -8.06 -9.67
N PHE A 33 -23.47 -7.79 -9.63
CA PHE A 33 -22.89 -6.64 -10.30
C PHE A 33 -23.06 -6.70 -11.82
N LEU A 34 -22.80 -7.86 -12.45
CA LEU A 34 -22.99 -8.05 -13.89
C LEU A 34 -24.47 -7.98 -14.32
N GLU A 35 -25.40 -8.28 -13.42
CA GLU A 35 -26.85 -8.16 -13.66
C GLU A 35 -27.38 -6.73 -13.43
N GLY A 36 -26.50 -5.80 -13.03
CA GLY A 36 -26.81 -4.38 -12.86
C GLY A 36 -27.09 -3.94 -11.43
N ASP A 37 -27.02 -4.85 -10.45
CA ASP A 37 -27.11 -4.52 -9.03
C ASP A 37 -25.75 -3.99 -8.53
N LYS A 38 -25.70 -2.68 -8.27
CA LYS A 38 -24.50 -1.97 -7.79
C LYS A 38 -24.43 -1.86 -6.27
N ASN A 39 -25.29 -2.58 -5.54
CA ASN A 39 -25.27 -2.55 -4.08
C ASN A 39 -24.01 -3.23 -3.55
N ASP A 40 -23.09 -2.43 -2.99
CA ASP A 40 -21.81 -2.85 -2.43
C ASP A 40 -21.91 -3.36 -0.97
N SER A 41 -23.09 -3.33 -0.35
CA SER A 41 -23.28 -3.70 1.05
C SER A 41 -23.10 -5.20 1.32
N THR A 42 -23.21 -6.05 0.29
CA THR A 42 -23.25 -7.53 0.43
C THR A 42 -22.01 -8.10 1.11
N CYS A 43 -20.83 -7.53 0.83
CA CYS A 43 -19.56 -7.99 1.38
C CYS A 43 -18.92 -6.95 2.33
N ALA A 44 -19.67 -5.92 2.75
CA ALA A 44 -19.13 -4.79 3.49
C ALA A 44 -18.49 -5.19 4.83
N GLU A 45 -19.11 -6.11 5.58
CA GLU A 45 -18.56 -6.57 6.86
C GLU A 45 -17.22 -7.32 6.69
N LEU A 46 -17.11 -8.19 5.67
CA LEU A 46 -15.88 -8.90 5.34
C LEU A 46 -14.78 -7.94 4.88
N LEU A 47 -15.17 -6.92 4.11
CA LEU A 47 -14.28 -5.86 3.68
C LEU A 47 -13.76 -5.04 4.87
N GLU A 48 -14.62 -4.69 5.82
CA GLU A 48 -14.23 -3.95 7.03
C GLU A 48 -13.22 -4.73 7.88
N VAL A 49 -13.44 -6.03 8.09
CA VAL A 49 -12.49 -6.89 8.80
C VAL A 49 -11.15 -6.97 8.08
N TYR A 50 -11.17 -7.13 6.75
CA TYR A 50 -9.95 -7.16 5.95
C TYR A 50 -9.19 -5.81 6.00
N GLN A 51 -9.90 -4.69 5.84
CA GLN A 51 -9.34 -3.34 5.95
C GLN A 51 -8.80 -3.04 7.35
N GLN A 52 -9.49 -3.49 8.40
CA GLN A 52 -9.03 -3.38 9.77
C GLN A 52 -7.73 -4.16 9.97
N CYS A 53 -7.59 -5.33 9.38
CA CYS A 53 -6.33 -6.08 9.41
C CYS A 53 -5.18 -5.34 8.71
N LEU A 54 -5.48 -4.59 7.64
CA LEU A 54 -4.50 -3.75 6.95
C LEU A 54 -4.14 -2.44 7.68
N LYS A 55 -4.87 -2.05 8.74
CA LYS A 55 -4.68 -0.74 9.40
C LYS A 55 -3.29 -0.50 9.96
N MET A 56 -2.55 -1.55 10.34
CA MET A 56 -1.26 -1.39 11.04
C MET A 56 -0.25 -0.54 10.26
N CYS A 57 -0.03 -0.79 8.96
CA CYS A 57 0.84 0.07 8.16
C CYS A 57 0.08 1.31 7.60
N SER A 58 -1.24 1.28 7.54
CA SER A 58 -2.08 2.36 7.00
C SER A 58 -2.04 3.62 7.86
N GLU A 59 -2.10 3.48 9.18
CA GLU A 59 -2.00 4.62 10.10
C GLU A 59 -0.60 5.25 10.07
N LEU A 60 0.45 4.41 10.03
CA LEU A 60 1.83 4.86 9.87
C LEU A 60 2.03 5.63 8.55
N LYS A 61 1.43 5.12 7.46
CA LYS A 61 1.43 5.80 6.16
C LYS A 61 0.75 7.17 6.25
N LYS A 62 -0.44 7.26 6.86
CA LYS A 62 -1.15 8.54 6.99
C LYS A 62 -0.32 9.59 7.72
N ASN A 63 0.34 9.20 8.82
CA ASN A 63 1.21 10.11 9.58
C ASN A 63 2.43 10.56 8.75
N TYR A 64 3.06 9.64 8.03
CA TYR A 64 4.15 9.98 7.12
C TYR A 64 3.70 10.90 5.98
N ASP A 65 2.62 10.56 5.27
CA ASP A 65 2.11 11.34 4.14
C ASP A 65 1.71 12.75 4.56
N ALA A 66 1.08 12.91 5.72
CA ALA A 66 0.74 14.23 6.26
C ALA A 66 1.99 15.09 6.54
N CYS A 67 3.02 14.49 7.14
CA CYS A 67 4.30 15.16 7.35
C CYS A 67 4.98 15.52 6.01
N PHE A 68 5.05 14.55 5.10
CA PHE A 68 5.69 14.70 3.80
C PHE A 68 5.02 15.81 2.98
N ASN A 69 3.69 15.84 2.89
CA ASN A 69 2.97 16.85 2.14
C ASN A 69 3.23 18.26 2.68
N LYS A 70 3.28 18.41 4.01
CA LYS A 70 3.64 19.67 4.65
C LYS A 70 5.08 20.08 4.33
N TRP A 71 6.03 19.17 4.52
CA TRP A 71 7.43 19.41 4.20
C TRP A 71 7.63 19.75 2.72
N PHE A 72 6.98 19.02 1.82
CA PHE A 72 7.07 19.22 0.38
C PHE A 72 6.60 20.63 0.00
N ALA A 73 5.42 21.03 0.47
CA ALA A 73 4.84 22.33 0.17
C ALA A 73 5.59 23.51 0.82
N GLU A 74 6.03 23.37 2.06
CA GLU A 74 6.58 24.49 2.85
C GLU A 74 8.11 24.61 2.75
N LYS A 75 8.83 23.51 2.46
CA LYS A 75 10.29 23.42 2.50
C LYS A 75 10.87 23.06 1.14
N PHE A 76 10.55 21.88 0.63
CA PHE A 76 11.18 21.35 -0.59
C PHE A 76 10.95 22.25 -1.80
N LEU A 77 9.70 22.66 -2.06
CA LEU A 77 9.38 23.58 -3.17
C LEU A 77 10.00 24.98 -3.01
N LYS A 78 10.50 25.33 -1.82
CA LYS A 78 11.20 26.60 -1.54
C LYS A 78 12.72 26.44 -1.51
N GLY A 79 13.23 25.27 -1.88
CA GLY A 79 14.67 24.96 -1.95
C GLY A 79 15.28 24.40 -0.68
N ASP A 80 14.50 24.18 0.39
CA ASP A 80 14.98 23.50 1.61
C ASP A 80 14.77 21.99 1.48
N THR A 81 15.85 21.25 1.21
CA THR A 81 15.83 19.81 0.98
C THR A 81 16.04 18.97 2.25
N ASN A 82 16.04 19.60 3.43
CA ASN A 82 16.23 18.87 4.68
C ASN A 82 14.97 18.07 5.06
N ASP A 83 15.02 16.75 4.88
CA ASP A 83 13.91 15.82 5.09
C ASP A 83 13.81 15.26 6.53
N SER A 84 14.69 15.69 7.43
CA SER A 84 14.79 15.19 8.81
C SER A 84 13.47 15.28 9.59
N MET A 85 12.61 16.23 9.24
CA MET A 85 11.28 16.42 9.84
C MET A 85 10.40 15.17 9.80
N CYS A 86 10.50 14.38 8.71
CA CYS A 86 9.64 13.22 8.48
C CYS A 86 10.40 11.89 8.57
N ALA A 87 11.72 11.92 8.81
CA ALA A 87 12.59 10.75 8.81
C ALA A 87 12.17 9.68 9.83
N SER A 88 11.69 10.08 11.01
CA SER A 88 11.19 9.16 12.05
C SER A 88 9.93 8.43 11.60
N PHE A 89 8.94 9.14 11.05
CA PHE A 89 7.71 8.54 10.49
C PHE A 89 8.02 7.63 9.31
N LEU A 90 8.92 8.07 8.41
CA LEU A 90 9.35 7.29 7.26
C LEU A 90 10.03 5.98 7.68
N LYS A 91 10.89 6.02 8.70
CA LYS A 91 11.59 4.83 9.21
C LYS A 91 10.61 3.78 9.73
N ILE A 92 9.63 4.19 10.54
CA ILE A 92 8.64 3.28 11.14
C ILE A 92 7.72 2.72 10.05
N TYR A 93 7.26 3.57 9.12
CA TYR A 93 6.44 3.13 7.99
C TYR A 93 7.20 2.15 7.07
N LYS A 94 8.45 2.48 6.68
CA LYS A 94 9.31 1.60 5.86
C LYS A 94 9.52 0.24 6.53
N ALA A 95 9.77 0.21 7.84
CA ALA A 95 9.93 -1.06 8.57
C ALA A 95 8.70 -1.95 8.44
N CYS A 96 7.49 -1.39 8.65
CA CYS A 96 6.22 -2.10 8.50
C CYS A 96 6.04 -2.68 7.09
N VAL A 97 6.34 -1.88 6.06
CA VAL A 97 6.21 -2.28 4.66
C VAL A 97 7.25 -3.32 4.26
N MET A 98 8.51 -3.15 4.67
CA MET A 98 9.59 -4.09 4.37
C MET A 98 9.36 -5.46 4.99
N GLU A 99 8.85 -5.51 6.23
CA GLU A 99 8.47 -6.77 6.88
C GLU A 99 7.37 -7.47 6.09
N ALA A 100 6.29 -6.75 5.77
CA ALA A 100 5.18 -7.28 4.98
C ALA A 100 5.63 -7.77 3.59
N MET A 101 6.52 -7.04 2.91
CA MET A 101 7.02 -7.43 1.59
C MET A 101 7.95 -8.66 1.62
N LYS A 102 8.80 -8.79 2.66
CA LYS A 102 9.64 -9.98 2.87
C LYS A 102 8.78 -11.23 3.06
N GLU A 103 7.69 -11.13 3.81
CA GLU A 103 6.75 -12.24 4.00
C GLU A 103 6.11 -12.73 2.69
N GLN A 104 6.01 -11.86 1.69
CA GLN A 104 5.45 -12.17 0.37
C GLN A 104 6.50 -12.58 -0.67
N ASN A 105 7.77 -12.78 -0.28
CA ASN A 105 8.89 -13.03 -1.21
C ASN A 105 9.03 -11.97 -2.32
N ILE A 106 8.69 -10.71 -2.03
CA ILE A 106 8.93 -9.60 -2.95
C ILE A 106 10.40 -9.18 -2.79
N GLU A 107 11.22 -9.29 -3.84
CA GLU A 107 12.61 -8.82 -3.80
C GLU A 107 12.66 -7.29 -3.75
N LEU A 108 13.33 -6.73 -2.73
CA LEU A 108 13.40 -5.28 -2.45
C LEU A 108 14.73 -4.63 -2.84
N LYS A 109 15.53 -5.27 -3.70
CA LYS A 109 16.91 -4.86 -4.01
C LYS A 109 17.02 -3.42 -4.53
N GLU A 110 15.94 -2.86 -5.09
CA GLU A 110 15.93 -1.53 -5.69
C GLU A 110 15.44 -0.41 -4.75
N ILE A 111 14.89 -0.71 -3.57
CA ILE A 111 14.27 0.30 -2.69
C ILE A 111 15.29 1.17 -1.95
N GLU A 112 16.52 0.65 -1.77
CA GLU A 112 17.58 1.32 -1.02
C GLU A 112 18.57 2.08 -1.92
N GLU A 113 18.47 1.95 -3.24
CA GLU A 113 19.36 2.67 -4.16
C GLU A 113 19.01 4.16 -4.18
N ASN A 114 19.96 5.01 -3.78
CA ASN A 114 19.84 6.45 -3.97
C ASN A 114 20.17 6.81 -5.42
N HIS A 115 19.15 7.13 -6.21
CA HIS A 115 19.32 7.51 -7.60
C HIS A 115 19.60 9.00 -7.79
N LEU A 116 19.33 9.85 -6.80
CA LEU A 116 19.53 11.30 -6.90
C LEU A 116 21.02 11.62 -6.92
N GLY A 117 21.46 12.42 -7.89
CA GLY A 117 22.86 12.77 -8.12
C GLY A 117 23.69 11.67 -8.80
N THR A 118 23.05 10.60 -9.29
CA THR A 118 23.72 9.50 -10.01
C THR A 118 23.43 9.53 -11.50
N GLU A 119 24.20 8.78 -12.29
CA GLU A 119 23.94 8.60 -13.73
C GLU A 119 22.56 7.97 -14.04
N LYS A 120 21.92 7.33 -13.05
CA LYS A 120 20.57 6.75 -13.16
C LYS A 120 19.46 7.81 -12.96
N GLU A 121 19.80 9.04 -12.60
CA GLU A 121 18.82 10.12 -12.45
C GLU A 121 18.24 10.54 -13.81
N LYS A 122 16.91 10.47 -13.95
CA LYS A 122 16.23 10.99 -15.14
C LYS A 122 16.27 12.51 -15.13
N ARG A 123 17.11 13.08 -15.99
CA ARG A 123 17.17 14.54 -16.22
C ARG A 123 15.94 14.98 -17.02
N GLN A 124 15.51 16.23 -16.82
CA GLN A 124 14.44 16.82 -17.63
C GLN A 124 14.79 16.72 -19.13
N PRO A 125 13.84 16.34 -20.00
CA PRO A 125 14.05 16.44 -21.44
C PRO A 125 14.29 17.91 -21.80
N SER A 126 15.38 18.17 -22.52
CA SER A 126 15.71 19.48 -23.08
C SER A 126 14.68 19.96 -24.09
#